data_AF-A0A428P0Z6-F1
#
_entry.id   AF-A0A428P0Z6-F1
#
_cell.length_a   1.000
_cell.length_b   1.000
_cell.length_c   1.000
_cell.angle_alpha   90.00
_cell.angle_beta   90.00
_cell.angle_gamma   90.00
#
_symmetry.space_group_name_H-M   'P 1'
#
loop_
_entity.id
_entity.type
_entity.pdbx_description
1 polymer ?
#
loop_
_entity_poly.entity_id
_entity_poly.type
_entity_poly.pdbx_seq_one_letter_code
_entity_poly.pdbx_strand_id
1 'polypeptide(L)'
;MSEPEFVYLDGLKLTLEELKVTRQTLNNHAGGTIIPFIINEEMRALYERAKDDPGSLSPAEKNRVFGRIPPEDEERLCLERLGYTKEQLYEKALTQTDSMSMLECDMVIRGCDYDWKNTCNIATDLERLMPLSHEDRLLVLKAREAIKGQAFRQAARKRKQYTSVRADEQRRMQERLRIAKESQRAEWVQDMVDRDLSRWGFVVMRTEYSGPRSDKAWEEFREYYGRIGEQVMQGWSGHPPRAELWKTLETVFVSDPALNGASADALRERFKSMRESLPEGIRRDCFLVKDNLFAETRRLAIRALDPDYDPEAPLGTEEHAYTSNKRSITVQDLEGFCGEVTLPAPKAFDWLHYSLLTNSETWERRYKTTTQKEPRTLLWYWPTPEY
;
A
#
# COMPACT_ATOMS: atom_id res chain seq x y z
N MET A 1 35.44 -16.31 37.67
CA MET A 1 34.12 -15.80 37.27
C MET A 1 34.15 -15.64 35.76
N SER A 2 33.33 -16.40 35.02
CA SER A 2 33.25 -16.30 33.57
C SER A 2 32.64 -14.95 33.18
N GLU A 3 33.17 -14.31 32.14
CA GLU A 3 32.57 -13.08 31.61
C GLU A 3 31.15 -13.36 31.11
N PRO A 4 30.21 -12.41 31.32
CA PRO A 4 28.84 -12.56 30.82
C PRO A 4 28.83 -12.63 29.29
N GLU A 5 28.05 -13.55 28.74
CA GLU A 5 27.88 -13.71 27.29
C GLU A 5 26.87 -12.69 26.75
N PHE A 6 27.23 -12.02 25.65
CA PHE A 6 26.42 -10.97 25.01
C PHE A 6 26.17 -11.27 23.54
N VAL A 7 25.09 -10.72 23.00
CA VAL A 7 24.79 -10.67 21.57
C VAL A 7 24.37 -9.27 21.12
N TYR A 8 24.51 -9.00 19.83
CA TYR A 8 24.12 -7.73 19.22
C TYR A 8 22.89 -7.94 18.33
N LEU A 9 21.80 -7.25 18.65
CA LEU A 9 20.54 -7.24 17.89
C LEU A 9 20.21 -5.79 17.53
N ASP A 10 20.11 -5.49 16.23
CA ASP A 10 19.84 -4.13 15.70
C ASP A 10 20.73 -3.03 16.31
N GLY A 11 21.98 -3.36 16.59
CA GLY A 11 22.98 -2.42 17.16
C GLY A 11 22.98 -2.30 18.69
N LEU A 12 22.10 -3.03 19.40
CA LEU A 12 22.05 -3.06 20.86
C LEU A 12 22.79 -4.28 21.43
N LYS A 13 23.63 -4.06 22.44
CA LYS A 13 24.36 -5.12 23.17
C LYS A 13 23.49 -5.61 24.34
N LEU A 14 23.05 -6.87 24.28
CA LEU A 14 22.19 -7.47 25.30
C LEU A 14 22.84 -8.74 25.87
N THR A 15 22.65 -9.00 27.16
CA THR A 15 23.05 -10.24 27.82
C THR A 15 22.05 -11.36 27.53
N LEU A 16 22.52 -12.61 27.56
CA LEU A 16 21.63 -13.77 27.41
C LEU A 16 20.57 -13.87 28.53
N GLU A 17 20.89 -13.34 29.71
CA GLU A 17 20.00 -13.29 30.86
C GLU A 17 18.84 -12.29 30.64
N GLU A 18 19.12 -11.11 30.06
CA GLU A 18 18.10 -10.12 29.66
C GLU A 18 17.13 -10.68 28.62
N LEU A 19 17.62 -11.55 27.74
CA LEU A 19 16.82 -12.20 26.69
C LEU A 19 16.08 -13.46 27.18
N LYS A 20 16.36 -13.94 28.41
CA LYS A 20 15.83 -15.20 28.97
C LYS A 20 16.00 -16.43 28.05
N VAL A 21 17.07 -16.47 27.28
CA VAL A 21 17.36 -17.55 26.32
C VAL A 21 18.77 -18.08 26.56
N THR A 22 18.95 -19.39 26.37
CA THR A 22 20.29 -19.99 26.47
C THR A 22 21.08 -19.78 25.18
N ARG A 23 22.41 -19.84 25.23
CA ARG A 23 23.26 -19.77 24.01
C ARG A 23 22.91 -20.85 22.99
N GLN A 24 22.46 -22.01 23.46
CA GLN A 24 21.98 -23.11 22.62
C GLN A 24 20.65 -22.75 21.93
N THR A 25 19.73 -22.08 22.66
CA THR A 25 18.48 -21.55 22.11
C THR A 25 18.74 -20.43 21.08
N LEU A 26 19.73 -19.57 21.33
CA LEU A 26 20.03 -18.42 20.49
C LEU A 26 20.76 -18.82 19.19
N ASN A 27 21.67 -19.79 19.27
CA ASN A 27 22.27 -20.44 18.10
C ASN A 27 21.20 -21.06 17.19
N ASN A 28 20.07 -21.52 17.74
CA ASN A 28 19.00 -22.10 16.95
C ASN A 28 18.06 -21.05 16.32
N HIS A 29 18.04 -19.79 16.79
CA HIS A 29 16.94 -18.87 16.47
C HIS A 29 17.26 -17.48 15.94
N ALA A 30 18.39 -16.85 16.23
CA ALA A 30 18.51 -15.41 15.97
C ALA A 30 19.76 -15.01 15.16
N GLY A 31 19.52 -14.52 13.95
CA GLY A 31 20.38 -13.54 13.31
C GLY A 31 21.18 -14.04 12.12
N GLY A 32 20.53 -14.14 10.95
CA GLY A 32 21.10 -13.84 9.62
C GLY A 32 22.37 -14.57 9.16
N THR A 33 22.96 -15.42 9.99
CA THR A 33 24.07 -16.30 9.67
C THR A 33 23.40 -17.64 9.48
N ILE A 34 23.18 -18.00 8.22
CA ILE A 34 22.79 -19.35 7.85
C ILE A 34 23.81 -20.26 8.53
N ILE A 35 23.44 -20.96 9.61
CA ILE A 35 24.27 -22.05 10.12
C ILE A 35 24.49 -22.93 8.89
N PRO A 36 25.74 -23.10 8.43
CA PRO A 36 25.99 -23.88 7.24
C PRO A 36 25.37 -25.25 7.50
N PHE A 37 24.49 -25.65 6.60
CA PHE A 37 23.90 -26.98 6.66
C PHE A 37 25.02 -27.96 6.28
N ILE A 38 25.80 -28.38 7.27
CA ILE A 38 26.94 -29.29 7.07
C ILE A 38 26.41 -30.71 7.19
N ILE A 39 26.44 -31.46 6.10
CA ILE A 39 26.31 -32.93 6.14
C ILE A 39 27.67 -33.48 6.60
N ASN A 40 27.80 -33.69 7.91
CA ASN A 40 28.88 -34.50 8.46
C ASN A 40 28.49 -36.00 8.38
N GLU A 41 29.42 -36.89 8.74
CA GLU A 41 29.17 -38.34 8.69
C GLU A 41 27.97 -38.76 9.57
N GLU A 42 27.81 -38.14 10.75
CA GLU A 42 26.66 -38.38 11.65
C GLU A 42 25.33 -38.03 10.98
N MET A 43 25.23 -36.83 10.39
CA MET A 43 24.02 -36.38 9.71
C MET A 43 23.74 -37.21 8.45
N ARG A 44 24.77 -37.60 7.70
CA ARG A 44 24.61 -38.51 6.56
C ARG A 44 24.04 -39.84 7.01
N ALA A 45 24.58 -40.45 8.06
CA ALA A 45 24.05 -41.70 8.62
C ALA A 45 22.60 -41.56 9.11
N LEU A 46 22.25 -40.42 9.71
CA LEU A 46 20.88 -40.12 10.10
C LEU A 46 19.93 -40.02 8.89
N TYR A 47 20.34 -39.33 7.82
CA TYR A 47 19.53 -39.25 6.60
C TYR A 47 19.41 -40.60 5.88
N GLU A 48 20.47 -41.41 5.86
CA GLU A 48 20.42 -42.77 5.30
C GLU A 48 19.43 -43.65 6.08
N ARG A 49 19.51 -43.65 7.42
CA ARG A 49 18.52 -44.34 8.27
C ARG A 49 17.11 -43.82 8.04
N ALA A 50 16.93 -42.51 7.93
CA ALA A 50 15.62 -41.93 7.66
C ALA A 50 15.03 -42.33 6.31
N LYS A 51 15.89 -42.51 5.30
CA LYS A 51 15.51 -42.96 3.96
C LYS A 51 15.14 -44.45 3.96
N ASP A 52 15.93 -45.29 4.62
CA ASP A 52 15.83 -46.75 4.52
C ASP A 52 14.90 -47.37 5.57
N ASP A 53 14.91 -46.84 6.81
CA ASP A 53 14.06 -47.30 7.91
C ASP A 53 13.53 -46.11 8.75
N PRO A 54 12.54 -45.36 8.24
CA PRO A 54 11.95 -44.21 8.93
C PRO A 54 11.24 -44.57 10.24
N GLY A 55 10.88 -45.85 10.45
CA GLY A 55 10.23 -46.35 11.65
C GLY A 55 11.17 -46.42 12.85
N SER A 56 12.47 -46.64 12.60
CA SER A 56 13.51 -46.71 13.65
C SER A 56 13.84 -45.37 14.32
N LEU A 57 13.42 -44.25 13.73
CA LEU A 57 13.75 -42.91 14.22
C LEU A 57 12.87 -42.49 15.40
N SER A 58 13.52 -42.00 16.45
CA SER A 58 12.88 -41.28 17.55
C SER A 58 12.26 -39.93 17.08
N PRO A 59 11.33 -39.35 17.86
CA PRO A 59 10.79 -38.02 17.55
C PRO A 59 11.85 -36.92 17.41
N ALA A 60 12.87 -36.93 18.28
CA ALA A 60 13.97 -35.97 18.23
C ALA A 60 14.82 -36.12 16.95
N GLU A 61 15.08 -37.35 16.53
CA GLU A 61 15.78 -37.63 15.26
C GLU A 61 14.96 -37.15 14.05
N LYS A 62 13.64 -37.37 14.04
CA LYS A 62 12.74 -36.86 12.98
C LYS A 62 12.76 -35.33 12.92
N ASN A 63 12.75 -34.67 14.08
CA ASN A 63 12.89 -33.21 14.15
C ASN A 63 14.24 -32.75 13.58
N ARG A 64 15.35 -33.42 13.93
CA ARG A 64 16.69 -33.16 13.37
C ARG A 64 16.73 -33.30 11.85
N VAL A 65 16.10 -34.33 11.26
CA VAL A 65 16.03 -34.53 9.80
C VAL A 65 15.33 -33.33 9.12
N PHE A 66 14.29 -32.78 9.74
CA PHE A 66 13.60 -31.58 9.26
C PHE A 66 14.30 -30.26 9.64
N GLY A 67 15.34 -30.28 10.47
CA GLY A 67 15.99 -29.08 11.01
C GLY A 67 15.09 -28.30 11.97
N ARG A 68 14.23 -29.00 12.72
CA ARG A 68 13.34 -28.45 13.74
C ARG A 68 14.00 -28.45 15.11
N ILE A 69 13.49 -27.60 15.98
CA ILE A 69 13.81 -27.56 17.41
C ILE A 69 13.47 -28.89 18.13
N PRO A 70 14.01 -29.12 19.34
CA PRO A 70 13.68 -30.29 20.14
C PRO A 70 12.17 -30.46 20.39
N PRO A 71 11.66 -31.71 20.50
CA PRO A 71 10.23 -31.97 20.65
C PRO A 71 9.56 -31.24 21.82
N GLU A 72 10.25 -31.09 22.95
CA GLU A 72 9.78 -30.40 24.14
C GLU A 72 9.54 -28.89 23.92
N ASP A 73 10.42 -28.25 23.15
CA ASP A 73 10.26 -26.84 22.77
C ASP A 73 9.17 -26.68 21.71
N GLU A 74 9.06 -27.64 20.77
CA GLU A 74 8.03 -27.63 19.74
C GLU A 74 6.64 -27.76 20.36
N GLU A 75 6.48 -28.64 21.36
CA GLU A 75 5.25 -28.82 22.13
C GLU A 75 4.86 -27.55 22.90
N ARG A 76 5.83 -26.96 23.61
CA ARG A 76 5.63 -25.69 24.34
C ARG A 76 5.17 -24.57 23.41
N LEU A 77 5.81 -24.42 22.25
CA LEU A 77 5.43 -23.40 21.26
C LEU A 77 4.07 -23.69 20.60
N CYS A 78 3.71 -24.96 20.41
CA CYS A 78 2.39 -25.34 19.92
C CYS A 78 1.29 -24.90 20.89
N LEU A 79 1.48 -25.20 22.18
CA LEU A 79 0.57 -24.77 23.25
C LEU A 79 0.48 -23.24 23.35
N GLU A 80 1.62 -22.55 23.31
CA GLU A 80 1.66 -21.08 23.41
C GLU A 80 0.93 -20.40 22.24
N ARG A 81 1.13 -20.87 21.01
CA ARG A 81 0.61 -20.22 19.80
C ARG A 81 -0.81 -20.63 19.43
N LEU A 82 -1.19 -21.87 19.72
CA LEU A 82 -2.46 -22.45 19.26
C LEU A 82 -3.39 -22.87 20.41
N GLY A 83 -2.86 -23.01 21.64
CA GLY A 83 -3.63 -23.44 22.80
C GLY A 83 -3.91 -24.95 22.87
N TYR A 84 -3.25 -25.75 22.03
CA TYR A 84 -3.39 -27.22 22.00
C TYR A 84 -2.06 -27.92 21.70
N THR A 85 -1.97 -29.21 22.04
CA THR A 85 -0.75 -30.01 21.93
C THR A 85 -0.38 -30.31 20.48
N LYS A 86 0.86 -30.74 20.23
CA LYS A 86 1.28 -31.16 18.89
C LYS A 86 0.49 -32.38 18.41
N GLU A 87 0.19 -33.34 19.28
CA GLU A 87 -0.65 -34.49 18.92
C GLU A 87 -2.05 -34.03 18.49
N GLN A 88 -2.65 -33.07 19.19
CA GLN A 88 -3.95 -32.49 18.82
C GLN A 88 -3.87 -31.77 17.47
N LEU A 89 -2.78 -31.04 17.19
CA LEU A 89 -2.54 -30.41 15.89
C LEU A 89 -2.46 -31.43 14.75
N TYR A 90 -1.73 -32.53 14.97
CA TYR A 90 -1.57 -33.60 13.99
C TYR A 90 -2.88 -34.35 13.77
N GLU A 91 -3.64 -34.61 14.84
CA GLU A 91 -4.96 -35.23 14.76
C GLU A 91 -5.94 -34.34 13.99
N LYS A 92 -5.92 -33.03 14.24
CA LYS A 92 -6.70 -32.05 13.47
C LYS A 92 -6.31 -32.09 11.99
N ALA A 93 -5.03 -32.21 11.68
CA ALA A 93 -4.58 -32.34 10.29
C ALA A 93 -5.05 -33.62 9.60
N LEU A 94 -5.28 -34.70 10.34
CA LEU A 94 -5.79 -35.97 9.82
C LEU A 94 -7.32 -35.97 9.66
N THR A 95 -8.04 -35.41 10.63
CA THR A 95 -9.50 -35.55 10.75
C THR A 95 -10.29 -34.32 10.30
N GLN A 96 -9.68 -33.14 10.40
CA GLN A 96 -10.33 -31.84 10.18
C GLN A 96 -9.49 -30.93 9.28
N THR A 97 -8.84 -31.48 8.25
CA THR A 97 -7.93 -30.76 7.35
C THR A 97 -8.55 -29.47 6.78
N ASP A 98 -9.85 -29.46 6.50
CA ASP A 98 -10.51 -28.30 5.90
C ASP A 98 -10.71 -27.12 6.86
N SER A 99 -10.74 -27.36 8.17
CA SER A 99 -10.84 -26.31 9.20
C SER A 99 -9.48 -25.79 9.65
N MET A 100 -8.38 -26.35 9.12
CA MET A 100 -7.05 -25.88 9.45
C MET A 100 -6.77 -24.50 8.88
N SER A 101 -6.25 -23.61 9.71
CA SER A 101 -5.74 -22.31 9.28
C SER A 101 -4.37 -22.43 8.59
N MET A 102 -3.93 -21.37 7.91
CA MET A 102 -2.61 -21.32 7.27
C MET A 102 -1.47 -21.49 8.29
N LEU A 103 -1.59 -20.88 9.47
CA LEU A 103 -0.59 -21.00 10.55
C LEU A 103 -0.48 -22.44 11.05
N GLU A 104 -1.62 -23.10 11.29
CA GLU A 104 -1.65 -24.50 11.72
C GLU A 104 -1.01 -25.42 10.67
N CYS A 105 -1.30 -25.19 9.39
CA CYS A 105 -0.65 -25.93 8.30
C CYS A 105 0.87 -25.69 8.28
N ASP A 106 1.31 -24.43 8.42
CA ASP A 106 2.73 -24.08 8.46
C ASP A 106 3.43 -24.74 9.65
N MET A 107 2.83 -24.77 10.84
CA MET A 107 3.41 -25.40 12.02
C MET A 107 3.56 -26.92 11.85
N VAL A 108 2.58 -27.61 11.24
CA VAL A 108 2.72 -29.04 10.91
C VAL A 108 3.86 -29.30 9.90
N ILE A 109 4.00 -28.43 8.89
CA ILE A 109 4.94 -28.62 7.78
C ILE A 109 6.36 -28.22 8.18
N ARG A 110 6.52 -27.10 8.88
CA ARG A 110 7.81 -26.42 9.09
C ARG A 110 8.29 -26.48 10.53
N GLY A 111 7.42 -26.79 11.49
CA GLY A 111 7.72 -26.73 12.92
C GLY A 111 7.06 -25.53 13.59
N CYS A 112 6.88 -25.62 14.91
CA CYS A 112 6.17 -24.60 15.71
C CYS A 112 6.96 -23.30 15.91
N ASP A 113 8.25 -23.34 15.63
CA ASP A 113 9.18 -22.23 15.69
C ASP A 113 9.18 -21.35 14.43
N TYR A 114 8.53 -21.82 13.36
CA TYR A 114 8.35 -21.06 12.13
C TYR A 114 7.49 -19.81 12.37
N ASP A 115 8.02 -18.63 12.06
CA ASP A 115 7.29 -17.37 12.11
C ASP A 115 7.17 -16.77 10.72
N TRP A 116 6.01 -16.95 10.07
CA TRP A 116 5.77 -16.47 8.71
C TRP A 116 5.90 -14.95 8.55
N LYS A 117 5.80 -14.16 9.64
CA LYS A 117 5.96 -12.69 9.59
C LYS A 117 7.42 -12.27 9.53
N ASN A 118 8.30 -13.07 10.14
CA ASN A 118 9.72 -12.74 10.33
C ASN A 118 10.68 -13.67 9.56
N THR A 119 10.19 -14.78 8.99
CA THR A 119 11.01 -15.71 8.21
C THR A 119 10.60 -15.73 6.73
N CYS A 120 11.44 -15.15 5.89
CA CYS A 120 11.33 -15.12 4.42
C CYS A 120 11.64 -16.50 3.76
N ASN A 121 11.17 -17.60 4.35
CA ASN A 121 11.94 -18.85 4.39
C ASN A 121 11.34 -20.03 3.60
N ILE A 122 10.80 -19.77 2.40
CA ILE A 122 10.87 -20.80 1.34
C ILE A 122 12.28 -20.79 0.71
N ALA A 123 12.91 -19.61 0.67
CA ALA A 123 14.26 -19.41 0.17
C ALA A 123 15.30 -20.17 1.01
N THR A 124 15.24 -20.10 2.36
CA THR A 124 16.24 -20.78 3.22
C THR A 124 16.30 -22.29 3.08
N ASP A 125 15.22 -23.02 2.81
CA ASP A 125 15.33 -24.48 2.67
C ASP A 125 16.07 -24.86 1.39
N LEU A 126 15.81 -24.16 0.27
CA LEU A 126 16.53 -24.39 -0.99
C LEU A 126 17.95 -23.82 -0.91
N GLU A 127 18.13 -22.61 -0.38
CA GLU A 127 19.43 -21.97 -0.17
C GLU A 127 20.33 -22.76 0.77
N ARG A 128 19.78 -23.45 1.79
CA ARG A 128 20.56 -24.38 2.63
C ARG A 128 20.99 -25.64 1.90
N LEU A 129 20.20 -26.09 0.93
CA LEU A 129 20.53 -27.26 0.12
C LEU A 129 21.50 -26.92 -1.03
N MET A 130 21.47 -25.69 -1.57
CA MET A 130 22.28 -25.32 -2.74
C MET A 130 23.80 -25.56 -2.60
N PRO A 131 24.43 -25.32 -1.44
CA PRO A 131 25.86 -25.57 -1.24
C PRO A 131 26.23 -27.06 -1.18
N LEU A 132 25.26 -27.96 -1.00
CA LEU A 132 25.51 -29.39 -0.90
C LEU A 132 25.78 -30.03 -2.26
N SER A 133 26.51 -31.15 -2.23
CA SER A 133 26.68 -32.01 -3.41
C SER A 133 25.31 -32.47 -3.95
N HIS A 134 25.23 -32.84 -5.22
CA HIS A 134 23.97 -33.36 -5.78
C HIS A 134 23.47 -34.60 -5.03
N GLU A 135 24.38 -35.50 -4.66
CA GLU A 135 24.08 -36.72 -3.92
C GLU A 135 23.50 -36.41 -2.54
N ASP A 136 24.12 -35.49 -1.80
CA ASP A 136 23.66 -35.11 -0.46
C ASP A 136 22.31 -34.40 -0.50
N ARG A 137 22.08 -33.55 -1.51
CA ARG A 137 20.75 -32.94 -1.72
C ARG A 137 19.68 -34.00 -1.92
N LEU A 138 19.95 -34.99 -2.79
CA LEU A 138 19.00 -36.07 -3.03
C LEU A 138 18.77 -36.91 -1.79
N LEU A 139 19.82 -37.22 -1.01
CA LEU A 139 19.72 -37.96 0.24
C LEU A 139 18.80 -37.23 1.23
N VAL A 140 19.05 -35.93 1.48
CA VAL A 140 18.22 -35.12 2.39
C VAL A 140 16.77 -35.09 1.94
N LEU A 141 16.52 -34.88 0.65
CA LEU A 141 15.15 -34.82 0.10
C LEU A 141 14.43 -36.17 0.23
N LYS A 142 15.09 -37.28 -0.09
CA LYS A 142 14.53 -38.63 0.03
C LYS A 142 14.26 -39.00 1.49
N ALA A 143 15.20 -38.72 2.38
CA ALA A 143 15.06 -38.93 3.81
C ALA A 143 13.87 -38.15 4.39
N ARG A 144 13.75 -36.86 4.06
CA ARG A 144 12.62 -36.03 4.48
C ARG A 144 11.30 -36.55 3.92
N GLU A 145 11.26 -37.01 2.68
CA GLU A 145 10.05 -37.56 2.08
C GLU A 145 9.61 -38.86 2.75
N ALA A 146 10.56 -39.74 3.09
CA ALA A 146 10.29 -41.03 3.74
C ALA A 146 9.64 -40.87 5.13
N ILE A 147 10.00 -39.82 5.87
CA ILE A 147 9.44 -39.56 7.21
C ILE A 147 8.15 -38.71 7.21
N LYS A 148 7.68 -38.22 6.04
CA LYS A 148 6.43 -37.45 5.96
C LYS A 148 5.21 -38.34 6.22
N GLY A 149 4.61 -38.15 7.39
CA GLY A 149 3.33 -38.76 7.74
C GLY A 149 2.13 -38.17 6.98
N GLN A 150 0.98 -38.82 7.13
CA GLN A 150 -0.27 -38.40 6.48
C GLN A 150 -0.72 -36.99 6.91
N ALA A 151 -0.57 -36.64 8.20
CA ALA A 151 -0.87 -35.31 8.73
C ALA A 151 -0.11 -34.21 7.96
N PHE A 152 1.18 -34.43 7.70
CA PHE A 152 2.01 -33.52 6.90
C PHE A 152 1.46 -33.35 5.49
N ARG A 153 1.11 -34.45 4.81
CA ARG A 153 0.61 -34.40 3.42
C ARG A 153 -0.72 -33.66 3.33
N GLN A 154 -1.62 -33.87 4.30
CA GLN A 154 -2.90 -33.18 4.37
C GLN A 154 -2.71 -31.67 4.62
N ALA A 155 -1.90 -31.30 5.62
CA ALA A 155 -1.54 -29.91 5.88
C ALA A 155 -0.88 -29.25 4.65
N ALA A 156 0.02 -29.94 3.95
CA ALA A 156 0.67 -29.44 2.75
C ALA A 156 -0.33 -29.19 1.60
N ARG A 157 -1.29 -30.09 1.41
CA ARG A 157 -2.36 -29.93 0.42
C ARG A 157 -3.24 -28.72 0.75
N LYS A 158 -3.66 -28.57 2.01
CA LYS A 158 -4.45 -27.42 2.47
C LYS A 158 -3.69 -26.11 2.33
N ARG A 159 -2.43 -26.08 2.73
CA ARG A 159 -1.55 -24.92 2.54
C ARG A 159 -1.43 -24.52 1.06
N LYS A 160 -1.29 -25.50 0.16
CA LYS A 160 -1.24 -25.24 -1.29
C LYS A 160 -2.48 -24.50 -1.78
N GLN A 161 -3.67 -24.84 -1.25
CA GLN A 161 -4.91 -24.14 -1.57
C GLN A 161 -4.84 -22.66 -1.16
N TYR A 162 -4.41 -22.36 0.08
CA TYR A 162 -4.21 -20.98 0.53
C TYR A 162 -3.25 -20.20 -0.38
N THR A 163 -2.10 -20.80 -0.71
CA THR A 163 -1.13 -20.14 -1.59
C THR A 163 -1.66 -19.95 -3.01
N SER A 164 -2.50 -20.86 -3.52
CA SER A 164 -3.10 -20.72 -4.85
C SER A 164 -4.12 -19.59 -4.89
N VAL A 165 -4.97 -19.46 -3.86
CA VAL A 165 -5.94 -18.36 -3.75
C VAL A 165 -5.22 -17.02 -3.68
N ARG A 166 -4.19 -16.92 -2.82
CA ARG A 166 -3.39 -15.69 -2.70
C ARG A 166 -2.65 -15.35 -4.00
N ALA A 167 -2.12 -16.36 -4.71
CA ALA A 167 -1.49 -16.16 -6.00
C ALA A 167 -2.50 -15.72 -7.07
N ASP A 168 -3.72 -16.26 -7.05
CA ASP A 168 -4.81 -15.83 -7.95
C ASP A 168 -5.27 -14.41 -7.66
N GLU A 169 -5.41 -14.03 -6.40
CA GLU A 169 -5.70 -12.65 -6.01
C GLU A 169 -4.60 -11.69 -6.47
N GLN A 170 -3.33 -12.06 -6.25
CA GLN A 170 -2.18 -11.29 -6.72
C GLN A 170 -2.18 -11.16 -8.25
N ARG A 171 -2.46 -12.26 -8.97
CA ARG A 171 -2.58 -12.28 -10.44
C ARG A 171 -3.71 -11.38 -10.92
N ARG A 172 -4.90 -11.47 -10.31
CA ARG A 172 -6.05 -10.60 -10.64
C ARG A 172 -5.75 -9.14 -10.34
N MET A 173 -5.06 -8.84 -9.24
CA MET A 173 -4.62 -7.49 -8.92
C MET A 173 -3.62 -6.97 -9.97
N GLN A 174 -2.60 -7.77 -10.32
CA GLN A 174 -1.64 -7.41 -11.35
C GLN A 174 -2.30 -7.23 -12.71
N GLU A 175 -3.27 -8.07 -13.05
CA GLU A 175 -4.03 -7.97 -14.30
C GLU A 175 -4.92 -6.72 -14.30
N ARG A 176 -5.58 -6.38 -13.19
CA ARG A 176 -6.31 -5.10 -13.05
C ARG A 176 -5.36 -3.92 -13.23
N LEU A 177 -4.19 -3.96 -12.61
CA LEU A 177 -3.16 -2.93 -12.78
C LEU A 177 -2.68 -2.86 -14.23
N ARG A 178 -2.52 -4.00 -14.91
CA ARG A 178 -2.13 -4.09 -16.32
C ARG A 178 -3.21 -3.50 -17.23
N ILE A 179 -4.45 -3.92 -17.09
CA ILE A 179 -5.60 -3.38 -17.85
C ILE A 179 -5.70 -1.87 -17.62
N ALA A 180 -5.58 -1.42 -16.38
CA ALA A 180 -5.60 0.00 -16.05
C ALA A 180 -4.39 0.77 -16.59
N LYS A 181 -3.23 0.11 -16.78
CA LYS A 181 -2.03 0.64 -17.47
C LYS A 181 -2.17 0.65 -18.99
N GLU A 182 -2.99 -0.23 -19.54
CA GLU A 182 -3.19 -0.41 -20.98
C GLU A 182 -4.47 0.30 -21.47
N SER A 183 -5.31 0.76 -20.55
CA SER A 183 -6.50 1.56 -20.85
C SER A 183 -6.08 2.89 -21.48
N GLN A 184 -6.89 3.42 -22.38
CA GLN A 184 -6.64 4.74 -22.97
C GLN A 184 -6.52 5.79 -21.86
N ARG A 185 -5.67 6.80 -22.08
CA ARG A 185 -5.58 7.97 -21.19
C ARG A 185 -6.98 8.52 -20.95
N ALA A 186 -7.20 9.09 -19.76
CA ALA A 186 -8.41 9.86 -19.55
C ALA A 186 -8.51 10.95 -20.62
N GLU A 187 -9.68 11.11 -21.23
CA GLU A 187 -9.88 11.99 -22.40
C GLU A 187 -9.36 13.41 -22.17
N TRP A 188 -9.59 13.97 -20.98
CA TRP A 188 -9.09 15.30 -20.61
C TRP A 188 -7.55 15.40 -20.61
N VAL A 189 -6.84 14.33 -20.25
CA VAL A 189 -5.37 14.29 -20.33
C VAL A 189 -4.99 14.33 -21.79
N GLN A 190 -5.63 13.51 -22.63
CA GLN A 190 -5.37 13.49 -24.06
C GLN A 190 -5.65 14.85 -24.69
N ASP A 191 -6.75 15.52 -24.33
CA ASP A 191 -7.06 16.88 -24.75
C ASP A 191 -5.97 17.90 -24.38
N MET A 192 -5.39 17.80 -23.18
CA MET A 192 -4.28 18.67 -22.79
C MET A 192 -3.01 18.41 -23.61
N VAL A 193 -2.74 17.14 -23.90
CA VAL A 193 -1.62 16.75 -24.77
C VAL A 193 -1.84 17.27 -26.19
N ASP A 194 -3.04 17.09 -26.73
CA ASP A 194 -3.38 17.49 -28.10
C ASP A 194 -3.37 19.01 -28.27
N ARG A 195 -3.71 19.75 -27.20
CA ARG A 195 -3.61 21.23 -27.18
C ARG A 195 -2.18 21.75 -27.07
N ASP A 196 -1.21 20.90 -26.73
CA ASP A 196 0.21 21.25 -26.57
C ASP A 196 0.42 22.54 -25.75
N LEU A 197 -0.23 22.60 -24.59
CA LEU A 197 -0.22 23.80 -23.75
C LEU A 197 1.19 24.06 -23.21
N SER A 198 1.79 25.18 -23.63
CA SER A 198 3.10 25.63 -23.14
C SER A 198 3.14 25.85 -21.62
N ARG A 199 1.98 26.16 -21.03
CA ARG A 199 1.75 26.23 -19.58
C ARG A 199 0.29 25.91 -19.25
N TRP A 200 0.07 25.40 -18.05
CA TRP A 200 -1.27 25.22 -17.49
C TRP A 200 -1.20 25.17 -15.97
N GLY A 201 -2.32 25.46 -15.30
CA GLY A 201 -2.41 25.33 -13.85
C GLY A 201 -3.43 26.27 -13.25
N PHE A 202 -3.31 26.53 -11.95
CA PHE A 202 -4.31 27.24 -11.18
C PHE A 202 -3.72 28.47 -10.51
N VAL A 203 -4.58 29.40 -10.11
CA VAL A 203 -4.24 30.40 -9.10
C VAL A 203 -4.49 29.79 -7.73
N VAL A 204 -3.51 29.88 -6.82
CA VAL A 204 -3.66 29.44 -5.42
C VAL A 204 -3.44 30.63 -4.50
N MET A 205 -4.47 31.02 -3.76
CA MET A 205 -4.44 32.13 -2.81
C MET A 205 -4.22 31.62 -1.38
N ARG A 206 -3.35 32.31 -0.66
CA ARG A 206 -3.12 32.11 0.77
C ARG A 206 -3.98 33.08 1.59
N THR A 207 -4.68 32.56 2.59
CA THR A 207 -5.52 33.35 3.52
C THR A 207 -5.03 33.29 4.98
N GLU A 208 -3.98 32.51 5.29
CA GLU A 208 -3.45 32.36 6.65
C GLU A 208 -2.10 33.04 6.84
N TYR A 209 -2.07 34.09 7.67
CA TYR A 209 -0.86 34.84 8.00
C TYR A 209 -0.59 34.93 9.51
N SER A 210 -1.50 34.45 10.35
CA SER A 210 -1.53 34.74 11.79
C SER A 210 -0.51 33.96 12.64
N GLY A 211 0.23 33.02 12.03
CA GLY A 211 1.26 32.23 12.73
C GLY A 211 2.70 32.76 12.55
N PRO A 212 3.58 32.65 13.56
CA PRO A 212 5.00 33.03 13.45
C PRO A 212 5.80 32.15 12.46
N ARG A 213 5.21 31.06 11.99
CA ARG A 213 5.77 30.15 10.97
C ARG A 213 4.94 30.13 9.68
N SER A 214 4.01 31.06 9.51
CA SER A 214 3.04 31.03 8.41
C SER A 214 3.72 31.11 7.04
N ASP A 215 4.76 31.95 6.89
CA ASP A 215 5.53 32.05 5.65
C ASP A 215 6.30 30.76 5.33
N LYS A 216 6.92 30.16 6.35
CA LYS A 216 7.59 28.86 6.18
C LYS A 216 6.60 27.76 5.79
N ALA A 217 5.44 27.71 6.44
CA ALA A 217 4.41 26.73 6.12
C ALA A 217 3.82 26.94 4.71
N TRP A 218 3.76 28.19 4.25
CA TRP A 218 3.39 28.50 2.87
C TRP A 218 4.41 27.96 1.87
N GLU A 219 5.70 28.17 2.12
CA GLU A 219 6.77 27.60 1.29
C GLU A 219 6.70 26.06 1.23
N GLU A 220 6.57 25.41 2.38
CA GLU A 220 6.41 23.95 2.47
C GLU A 220 5.17 23.46 1.71
N PHE A 221 4.07 24.22 1.75
CA PHE A 221 2.88 23.94 0.97
C PHE A 221 3.14 24.05 -0.53
N ARG A 222 3.84 25.09 -1.01
CA ARG A 222 4.14 25.27 -2.45
C ARG A 222 4.96 24.11 -2.99
N GLU A 223 6.02 23.72 -2.27
CA GLU A 223 6.85 22.57 -2.63
C GLU A 223 6.03 21.26 -2.66
N TYR A 224 5.20 21.06 -1.65
CA TYR A 224 4.37 19.86 -1.54
C TYR A 224 3.30 19.81 -2.64
N TYR A 225 2.65 20.93 -2.95
CA TYR A 225 1.66 21.04 -4.03
C TYR A 225 2.30 20.73 -5.38
N GLY A 226 3.49 21.28 -5.66
CA GLY A 226 4.24 20.97 -6.88
C GLY A 226 4.57 19.47 -6.99
N ARG A 227 5.03 18.85 -5.90
CA ARG A 227 5.33 17.41 -5.86
C ARG A 227 4.10 16.55 -6.09
N ILE A 228 2.94 16.92 -5.54
CA ILE A 228 1.68 16.23 -5.81
C ILE A 228 1.33 16.36 -7.29
N GLY A 229 1.39 17.57 -7.85
CA GLY A 229 1.09 17.81 -9.26
C GLY A 229 1.99 16.95 -10.16
N GLU A 230 3.28 16.90 -9.88
CA GLU A 230 4.24 16.03 -10.56
C GLU A 230 3.86 14.55 -10.44
N GLN A 231 3.60 14.05 -9.23
CA GLN A 231 3.24 12.64 -9.02
C GLN A 231 1.96 12.23 -9.73
N VAL A 232 0.91 13.06 -9.62
CA VAL A 232 -0.38 12.83 -10.27
C VAL A 232 -0.18 12.79 -11.78
N MET A 233 0.47 13.81 -12.34
CA MET A 233 0.70 13.91 -13.78
C MET A 233 1.63 12.83 -14.31
N GLN A 234 2.67 12.42 -13.57
CA GLN A 234 3.52 11.28 -13.93
C GLN A 234 2.72 9.98 -13.97
N GLY A 235 1.76 9.80 -13.05
CA GLY A 235 0.82 8.68 -13.07
C GLY A 235 0.01 8.62 -14.37
N TRP A 236 -0.43 9.78 -14.88
CA TRP A 236 -1.16 9.89 -16.14
C TRP A 236 -0.26 9.86 -17.39
N SER A 237 1.00 10.30 -17.26
CA SER A 237 2.00 10.37 -18.35
C SER A 237 2.56 9.00 -18.77
N GLY A 238 2.18 7.91 -18.10
CA GLY A 238 2.71 6.56 -18.35
C GLY A 238 2.49 5.99 -19.76
N HIS A 239 1.66 6.63 -20.59
CA HIS A 239 1.30 6.17 -21.92
C HIS A 239 2.11 6.93 -22.99
N PRO A 240 2.58 6.31 -24.09
CA PRO A 240 3.17 7.03 -25.22
C PRO A 240 2.13 7.79 -26.05
N PRO A 241 2.48 8.94 -26.66
CA PRO A 241 3.75 9.66 -26.51
C PRO A 241 3.78 10.35 -25.15
N ARG A 242 4.77 10.04 -24.28
CA ARG A 242 4.85 10.58 -22.91
C ARG A 242 4.78 12.10 -22.94
N ALA A 243 3.60 12.65 -22.71
CA ALA A 243 3.45 14.07 -22.60
C ALA A 243 3.82 14.40 -21.16
N GLU A 244 4.91 15.14 -21.00
CA GLU A 244 5.39 15.53 -19.69
C GLU A 244 4.58 16.75 -19.21
N LEU A 245 3.26 16.59 -19.07
CA LEU A 245 2.35 17.66 -18.66
C LEU A 245 2.78 18.32 -17.35
N TRP A 246 3.44 17.57 -16.47
CA TRP A 246 4.03 18.11 -15.25
C TRP A 246 5.11 19.19 -15.49
N LYS A 247 5.81 19.17 -16.64
CA LYS A 247 6.82 20.19 -16.98
C LYS A 247 6.20 21.52 -17.38
N THR A 248 4.97 21.49 -17.89
CA THR A 248 4.20 22.68 -18.25
C THR A 248 3.22 23.10 -17.15
N LEU A 249 3.20 22.39 -16.01
CA LEU A 249 2.42 22.79 -14.84
C LEU A 249 3.03 24.05 -14.20
N GLU A 250 2.34 25.16 -14.31
CA GLU A 250 2.68 26.45 -13.70
C GLU A 250 1.52 26.92 -12.81
N THR A 251 1.79 27.09 -11.52
CA THR A 251 0.78 27.55 -10.55
C THR A 251 1.10 28.97 -10.09
N VAL A 252 0.11 29.86 -10.20
CA VAL A 252 0.25 31.25 -9.76
C VAL A 252 -0.09 31.33 -8.29
N PHE A 253 0.93 31.41 -7.43
CA PHE A 253 0.77 31.55 -5.99
C PHE A 253 0.60 33.01 -5.59
N VAL A 254 -0.53 33.35 -4.96
CA VAL A 254 -0.84 34.70 -4.48
C VAL A 254 -0.65 34.75 -2.97
N SER A 255 0.32 35.55 -2.53
CA SER A 255 0.61 35.85 -1.14
C SER A 255 0.49 37.35 -0.90
N ASP A 256 -0.68 37.77 -0.45
CA ASP A 256 -1.02 39.16 -0.13
C ASP A 256 -1.56 39.21 1.31
N PRO A 257 -0.85 39.85 2.27
CA PRO A 257 -1.28 39.92 3.66
C PRO A 257 -2.68 40.53 3.86
N ALA A 258 -3.17 41.34 2.91
CA ALA A 258 -4.54 41.87 2.95
C ALA A 258 -5.61 40.77 2.84
N LEU A 259 -5.23 39.56 2.40
CA LEU A 259 -6.12 38.40 2.30
C LEU A 259 -6.19 37.58 3.59
N ASN A 260 -5.55 38.02 4.67
CA ASN A 260 -5.59 37.31 5.94
C ASN A 260 -7.03 37.17 6.47
N GLY A 261 -7.54 35.94 6.55
CA GLY A 261 -8.93 35.66 6.94
C GLY A 261 -9.98 36.20 5.97
N ALA A 262 -9.62 36.47 4.72
CA ALA A 262 -10.55 37.00 3.73
C ALA A 262 -11.75 36.07 3.49
N SER A 263 -12.94 36.67 3.29
CA SER A 263 -14.14 35.94 2.91
C SER A 263 -14.06 35.42 1.47
N ALA A 264 -14.93 34.47 1.11
CA ALA A 264 -15.02 33.96 -0.25
C ALA A 264 -15.26 35.09 -1.27
N ASP A 265 -16.14 36.04 -0.97
CA ASP A 265 -16.45 37.17 -1.87
C ASP A 265 -15.24 38.08 -2.08
N ALA A 266 -14.50 38.40 -1.02
CA ALA A 266 -13.27 39.19 -1.13
C ALA A 266 -12.22 38.48 -2.00
N LEU A 267 -12.13 37.15 -1.91
CA LEU A 267 -11.23 36.34 -2.73
C LEU A 267 -11.68 36.30 -4.19
N ARG A 268 -13.00 36.21 -4.46
CA ARG A 268 -13.55 36.27 -5.82
C ARG A 268 -13.25 37.60 -6.48
N GLU A 269 -13.49 38.72 -5.79
CA GLU A 269 -13.19 40.05 -6.31
C GLU A 269 -11.69 40.24 -6.53
N ARG A 270 -10.85 39.74 -5.62
CA ARG A 270 -9.41 39.70 -5.83
C ARG A 270 -9.04 38.92 -7.09
N PHE A 271 -9.60 37.73 -7.28
CA PHE A 271 -9.31 36.91 -8.45
C PHE A 271 -9.78 37.58 -9.76
N LYS A 272 -11.00 38.13 -9.79
CA LYS A 272 -11.52 38.89 -10.94
C LYS A 272 -10.60 40.05 -11.32
N SER A 273 -10.09 40.78 -10.34
CA SER A 273 -9.18 41.92 -10.58
C SER A 273 -7.87 41.53 -11.28
N MET A 274 -7.40 40.29 -11.10
CA MET A 274 -6.17 39.78 -11.71
C MET A 274 -6.41 38.82 -12.88
N ARG A 275 -7.66 38.42 -13.15
CA ARG A 275 -8.01 37.38 -14.14
C ARG A 275 -7.44 37.67 -15.52
N GLU A 276 -7.55 38.93 -15.96
CA GLU A 276 -7.09 39.37 -17.29
C GLU A 276 -5.56 39.49 -17.42
N SER A 277 -4.85 39.61 -16.30
CA SER A 277 -3.37 39.65 -16.29
C SER A 277 -2.74 38.27 -16.10
N LEU A 278 -3.54 37.22 -15.91
CA LEU A 278 -3.03 35.86 -15.78
C LEU A 278 -2.41 35.37 -17.10
N PRO A 279 -1.25 34.67 -17.03
CA PRO A 279 -0.65 34.04 -18.20
C PRO A 279 -1.64 33.13 -18.94
N GLU A 280 -1.52 33.08 -20.26
CA GLU A 280 -2.32 32.19 -21.09
C GLU A 280 -2.13 30.73 -20.66
N GLY A 281 -3.21 29.95 -20.58
CA GLY A 281 -3.18 28.56 -20.10
C GLY A 281 -3.45 28.40 -18.60
N ILE A 282 -3.31 29.45 -17.79
CA ILE A 282 -3.77 29.42 -16.39
C ILE A 282 -5.30 29.48 -16.36
N ARG A 283 -5.92 28.64 -15.54
CA ARG A 283 -7.38 28.58 -15.39
C ARG A 283 -7.96 29.90 -14.88
N ARG A 284 -9.02 30.36 -15.53
CA ARG A 284 -9.73 31.63 -15.24
C ARG A 284 -11.15 31.43 -14.70
N ASP A 285 -11.62 30.19 -14.70
CA ASP A 285 -12.96 29.72 -14.35
C ASP A 285 -13.00 29.04 -12.97
N CYS A 286 -11.86 28.86 -12.33
CA CYS A 286 -11.75 28.48 -10.93
C CYS A 286 -10.44 28.98 -10.32
N PHE A 287 -10.42 29.12 -9.00
CA PHE A 287 -9.18 29.30 -8.26
C PHE A 287 -9.19 28.51 -6.95
N LEU A 288 -8.01 28.34 -6.40
CA LEU A 288 -7.76 27.54 -5.21
C LEU A 288 -7.42 28.43 -4.03
N VAL A 289 -7.82 28.01 -2.84
CA VAL A 289 -7.58 28.73 -1.59
C VAL A 289 -7.04 27.77 -0.55
N LYS A 290 -6.01 28.23 0.16
CA LYS A 290 -5.39 27.51 1.27
C LYS A 290 -5.52 28.30 2.58
N ASP A 291 -6.49 27.88 3.41
CA ASP A 291 -6.85 28.57 4.66
C ASP A 291 -6.16 28.05 5.91
N ASN A 292 -5.72 26.79 5.93
CA ASN A 292 -5.06 26.25 7.10
C ASN A 292 -3.73 25.62 6.69
N LEU A 293 -2.65 26.38 6.88
CA LEU A 293 -1.29 25.97 6.56
C LEU A 293 -0.72 24.95 7.56
N PHE A 294 -1.28 24.88 8.76
CA PHE A 294 -0.77 24.02 9.84
C PHE A 294 -1.58 22.73 10.03
N ALA A 295 -2.65 22.51 9.26
CA ALA A 295 -3.43 21.28 9.33
C ALA A 295 -2.54 20.06 9.07
N GLU A 296 -2.58 19.06 9.96
CA GLU A 296 -1.69 17.91 9.93
C GLU A 296 -1.67 17.21 8.55
N THR A 297 -0.44 17.06 8.06
CA THR A 297 0.08 16.63 6.75
C THR A 297 -0.50 15.36 6.08
N ARG A 298 -1.53 14.70 6.61
CA ARG A 298 -2.10 13.49 5.99
C ARG A 298 -3.24 13.74 5.02
N ARG A 299 -3.89 14.90 5.08
CA ARG A 299 -4.98 15.28 4.16
C ARG A 299 -4.92 16.77 3.87
N LEU A 300 -4.00 17.16 2.99
CA LEU A 300 -3.93 18.53 2.51
C LEU A 300 -5.24 18.85 1.79
N ALA A 301 -6.15 19.53 2.48
CA ALA A 301 -7.36 20.05 1.87
C ALA A 301 -7.08 21.43 1.27
N ILE A 302 -7.69 21.68 0.12
CA ILE A 302 -7.69 22.95 -0.61
C ILE A 302 -9.16 23.25 -0.94
N ARG A 303 -9.56 24.52 -0.84
CA ARG A 303 -10.87 24.95 -1.32
C ARG A 303 -10.76 25.40 -2.78
N ALA A 304 -11.64 24.92 -3.64
CA ALA A 304 -11.82 25.43 -4.98
C ALA A 304 -13.05 26.35 -4.99
N LEU A 305 -12.90 27.55 -5.52
CA LEU A 305 -13.96 28.55 -5.58
C LEU A 305 -14.36 28.82 -7.03
N ASP A 306 -15.66 28.95 -7.23
CA ASP A 306 -16.25 29.53 -8.44
C ASP A 306 -16.12 31.06 -8.34
N PRO A 307 -15.35 31.70 -9.23
CA PRO A 307 -15.16 33.13 -9.18
C PRO A 307 -16.40 33.91 -9.63
N ASP A 308 -17.30 33.29 -10.39
CA ASP A 308 -18.50 33.92 -10.95
C ASP A 308 -19.78 33.43 -10.26
N TYR A 309 -19.63 32.81 -9.07
CA TYR A 309 -20.76 32.34 -8.26
C TYR A 309 -21.76 33.47 -7.97
N ASP A 310 -23.02 33.20 -8.28
CA ASP A 310 -24.16 34.03 -7.95
C ASP A 310 -25.20 33.18 -7.22
N PRO A 311 -25.50 33.46 -5.94
CA PRO A 311 -26.48 32.69 -5.17
C PRO A 311 -27.92 32.80 -5.72
N GLU A 312 -28.21 33.84 -6.51
CA GLU A 312 -29.52 34.06 -7.12
C GLU A 312 -29.62 33.48 -8.53
N ALA A 313 -28.51 32.98 -9.09
CA ALA A 313 -28.53 32.35 -10.39
C ALA A 313 -29.41 31.08 -10.34
N PRO A 314 -30.24 30.84 -11.38
CA PRO A 314 -30.98 29.60 -11.46
C PRO A 314 -30.01 28.42 -11.47
N LEU A 315 -30.33 27.37 -10.71
CA LEU A 315 -29.54 26.15 -10.70
C LEU A 315 -29.24 25.70 -12.12
N GLY A 316 -27.97 25.39 -12.39
CA GLY A 316 -27.54 24.94 -13.72
C GLY A 316 -28.43 23.82 -14.25
N THR A 317 -29.30 24.15 -15.21
CA THR A 317 -30.09 23.17 -15.96
C THR A 317 -29.29 22.85 -17.22
N GLU A 318 -28.56 21.73 -17.23
CA GLU A 318 -27.93 21.29 -18.47
C GLU A 318 -29.00 20.79 -19.46
N GLU A 319 -29.05 21.39 -20.65
CA GLU A 319 -29.52 20.71 -21.85
C GLU A 319 -28.52 19.58 -22.17
N HIS A 320 -28.95 18.33 -21.98
CA HIS A 320 -28.09 17.16 -22.08
C HIS A 320 -27.74 16.81 -23.53
N ALA A 321 -26.49 17.03 -23.93
CA ALA A 321 -25.87 16.37 -25.07
C ALA A 321 -24.64 15.56 -24.66
N TYR A 322 -24.76 14.73 -23.61
CA TYR A 322 -23.92 13.54 -23.45
C TYR A 322 -24.68 12.48 -22.65
N THR A 323 -24.99 11.38 -23.31
CA THR A 323 -25.77 10.23 -22.86
C THR A 323 -25.38 9.73 -21.46
N SER A 324 -26.21 9.89 -20.43
CA SER A 324 -26.24 8.97 -19.27
C SER A 324 -27.37 9.29 -18.29
N ASN A 325 -27.83 8.26 -17.58
CA ASN A 325 -28.90 8.23 -16.56
C ASN A 325 -28.62 9.09 -15.30
N LYS A 326 -28.01 10.27 -15.42
CA LYS A 326 -27.68 11.14 -14.27
C LYS A 326 -28.97 11.80 -13.77
N ARG A 327 -29.30 11.58 -12.49
CA ARG A 327 -30.41 12.28 -11.82
C ARG A 327 -30.18 13.78 -11.80
N SER A 328 -31.24 14.57 -11.96
CA SER A 328 -31.22 16.02 -11.78
C SER A 328 -30.70 16.39 -10.39
N ILE A 329 -30.01 17.53 -10.30
CA ILE A 329 -29.54 18.09 -9.03
C ILE A 329 -30.75 18.70 -8.32
N THR A 330 -30.92 18.39 -7.04
CA THR A 330 -31.99 18.93 -6.21
C THR A 330 -31.47 20.02 -5.29
N VAL A 331 -32.35 20.91 -4.80
CA VAL A 331 -31.99 21.93 -3.79
C VAL A 331 -31.36 21.29 -2.55
N GLN A 332 -31.85 20.10 -2.15
CA GLN A 332 -31.30 19.35 -1.03
C GLN A 332 -29.85 18.85 -1.28
N ASP A 333 -29.49 18.55 -2.53
CA ASP A 333 -28.11 18.15 -2.86
C ASP A 333 -27.10 19.30 -2.70
N LEU A 334 -27.60 20.53 -2.67
CA LEU A 334 -26.83 21.77 -2.64
C LEU A 334 -26.98 22.52 -1.32
N GLU A 335 -27.53 21.86 -0.29
CA GLU A 335 -27.61 22.46 1.03
C GLU A 335 -26.19 22.85 1.51
N GLY A 336 -26.01 24.13 1.81
CA GLY A 336 -24.73 24.71 2.21
C GLY A 336 -23.74 25.00 1.07
N PHE A 337 -24.11 24.80 -0.19
CA PHE A 337 -23.27 25.18 -1.32
C PHE A 337 -23.23 26.71 -1.47
N CYS A 338 -22.03 27.28 -1.36
CA CYS A 338 -21.82 28.73 -1.51
C CYS A 338 -20.79 29.05 -2.60
N GLY A 339 -20.76 28.24 -3.67
CA GLY A 339 -19.80 28.42 -4.76
C GLY A 339 -18.40 27.94 -4.43
N GLU A 340 -18.26 27.04 -3.46
CA GLU A 340 -16.97 26.47 -3.07
C GLU A 340 -17.05 24.97 -2.79
N VAL A 341 -15.93 24.29 -3.02
CA VAL A 341 -15.78 22.86 -2.74
C VAL A 341 -14.44 22.61 -2.06
N THR A 342 -14.46 21.94 -0.91
CA THR A 342 -13.24 21.50 -0.24
C THR A 342 -12.84 20.11 -0.75
N LEU A 343 -11.60 19.98 -1.22
CA LEU A 343 -11.10 18.73 -1.81
C LEU A 343 -9.67 18.42 -1.37
N PRO A 344 -9.27 17.14 -1.32
CA PRO A 344 -7.88 16.76 -1.15
C PRO A 344 -7.02 17.31 -2.30
N ALA A 345 -5.85 17.88 -2.02
CA ALA A 345 -5.01 18.53 -3.03
C ALA A 345 -4.72 17.69 -4.29
N PRO A 346 -4.50 16.36 -4.24
CA PRO A 346 -4.36 15.57 -5.44
C PRO A 346 -5.59 15.62 -6.36
N LYS A 347 -6.80 15.75 -5.80
CA LYS A 347 -8.03 15.92 -6.57
C LYS A 347 -8.04 17.24 -7.33
N ALA A 348 -7.32 18.28 -6.91
CA ALA A 348 -7.32 19.55 -7.64
C ALA A 348 -6.84 19.38 -9.08
N PHE A 349 -5.87 18.48 -9.29
CA PHE A 349 -5.28 18.21 -10.60
C PHE A 349 -6.16 17.33 -11.49
N ASP A 350 -6.74 16.26 -10.93
CA ASP A 350 -7.59 15.33 -11.70
C ASP A 350 -8.98 15.89 -11.96
N TRP A 351 -9.59 16.45 -10.92
CA TRP A 351 -11.04 16.69 -10.87
C TRP A 351 -11.41 18.05 -11.45
N LEU A 352 -10.67 19.11 -11.11
CA LEU A 352 -10.96 20.43 -11.68
C LEU A 352 -10.60 20.46 -13.16
N HIS A 353 -9.49 19.84 -13.56
CA HIS A 353 -9.07 19.91 -14.95
C HIS A 353 -10.00 19.13 -15.91
N TYR A 354 -10.50 17.96 -15.47
CA TYR A 354 -11.51 17.19 -16.21
C TYR A 354 -12.81 17.98 -16.38
N SER A 355 -13.43 18.42 -15.28
CA SER A 355 -14.76 19.02 -15.30
C SER A 355 -14.81 20.39 -15.99
N LEU A 356 -13.67 21.06 -16.15
CA LEU A 356 -13.59 22.37 -16.78
C LEU A 356 -13.12 22.33 -18.25
N LEU A 357 -12.69 21.18 -18.79
CA LEU A 357 -12.38 21.05 -20.23
C LEU A 357 -13.59 20.59 -21.03
N THR A 358 -14.44 19.76 -20.45
CA THR A 358 -15.56 19.12 -21.15
C THR A 358 -16.81 20.00 -21.23
N ASN A 359 -16.84 21.17 -20.55
CA ASN A 359 -18.04 22.00 -20.34
C ASN A 359 -19.28 21.18 -19.90
N SER A 360 -19.05 19.99 -19.34
CA SER A 360 -20.08 18.96 -19.18
C SER A 360 -20.55 18.79 -17.73
N GLU A 361 -20.01 19.61 -16.82
CA GLU A 361 -20.33 19.56 -15.40
C GLU A 361 -20.33 20.94 -14.74
N THR A 362 -21.49 21.33 -14.20
CA THR A 362 -21.66 22.55 -13.40
C THR A 362 -21.02 22.43 -12.01
N TRP A 363 -20.82 23.57 -11.33
CA TRP A 363 -20.26 23.62 -9.97
C TRP A 363 -21.15 22.92 -8.93
N GLU A 364 -22.46 22.91 -9.13
CA GLU A 364 -23.44 22.21 -8.31
C GLU A 364 -23.25 20.69 -8.39
N ARG A 365 -23.03 20.16 -9.61
CA ARG A 365 -22.76 18.72 -9.81
C ARG A 365 -21.45 18.32 -9.14
N ARG A 366 -20.47 19.21 -9.19
CA ARG A 366 -19.17 19.06 -8.54
C ARG A 366 -19.30 18.98 -7.02
N TYR A 367 -20.02 19.92 -6.42
CA TYR A 367 -20.29 19.91 -4.99
C TYR A 367 -20.94 18.59 -4.56
N LYS A 368 -22.05 18.22 -5.20
CA LYS A 368 -22.77 16.96 -4.93
C LYS A 368 -21.87 15.73 -4.97
N THR A 369 -21.05 15.61 -6.02
CA THR A 369 -20.16 14.45 -6.20
C THR A 369 -19.10 14.37 -5.11
N THR A 370 -18.62 15.51 -4.63
CA THR A 370 -17.54 15.61 -3.65
C THR A 370 -18.04 15.43 -2.21
N THR A 371 -19.23 15.93 -1.90
CA THR A 371 -19.82 15.86 -0.55
C THR A 371 -20.52 14.53 -0.27
N GLN A 372 -21.02 13.84 -1.29
CA GLN A 372 -21.75 12.57 -1.12
C GLN A 372 -20.88 11.30 -1.28
N LYS A 373 -19.67 11.39 -1.86
CA LYS A 373 -18.75 10.25 -1.97
C LYS A 373 -17.67 10.36 -0.90
N GLU A 374 -17.44 9.29 -0.12
CA GLU A 374 -16.29 9.24 0.78
C GLU A 374 -14.98 9.49 0.00
N PRO A 375 -14.06 10.33 0.51
CA PRO A 375 -12.79 10.58 -0.16
C PRO A 375 -11.99 9.29 -0.29
N ARG A 376 -11.91 8.72 -1.49
CA ARG A 376 -11.01 7.58 -1.76
C ARG A 376 -9.56 8.03 -1.48
N THR A 377 -8.82 7.24 -0.72
CA THR A 377 -7.40 7.49 -0.42
C THR A 377 -6.54 7.38 -1.67
N LEU A 378 -5.42 8.13 -1.70
CA LEU A 378 -4.46 8.23 -2.82
C LEU A 378 -4.01 6.87 -3.42
N LEU A 379 -3.99 5.82 -2.62
CA LEU A 379 -3.61 4.46 -3.05
C LEU A 379 -4.61 3.79 -4.01
N TRP A 380 -5.83 4.32 -4.16
CA TRP A 380 -6.89 3.77 -5.02
C TRP A 380 -7.07 4.51 -6.35
N TYR A 381 -6.14 5.40 -6.71
CA TYR A 381 -6.19 6.22 -7.94
C TYR A 381 -5.56 5.55 -9.15
N TRP A 382 -5.09 4.31 -9.03
CA TRP A 382 -5.00 3.46 -10.21
C TRP A 382 -6.42 3.30 -10.75
N PRO A 383 -6.71 3.54 -12.05
CA PRO A 383 -8.08 3.49 -12.52
C PRO A 383 -8.54 2.04 -12.39
N THR A 384 -9.27 1.72 -11.33
CA THR A 384 -10.24 0.64 -11.43
C THR A 384 -11.34 1.19 -12.32
N PRO A 385 -11.55 0.63 -13.52
CA PRO A 385 -12.75 0.94 -14.26
C PRO A 385 -13.92 0.63 -13.33
N GLU A 386 -14.76 1.63 -13.08
CA GLU A 386 -16.03 1.43 -12.41
C GLU A 386 -16.90 0.59 -13.35
N TYR A 387 -17.03 -0.70 -13.03
CA TYR A 387 -18.09 -1.57 -13.51
C TYR A 387 -18.71 -2.31 -12.34
#